data_AF-A0A1E1FBJ6-F1
#
_entry.id   AF-A0A1E1FBJ6-F1
#
_cell.length_a   1.000
_cell.length_b   1.000
_cell.length_c   1.000
_cell.angle_alpha   90.00
_cell.angle_beta   90.00
_cell.angle_gamma   90.00
#
_symmetry.space_group_name_H-M   'P 1'
#
loop_
_entity.id
_entity.type
_entity.pdbx_description
1 polymer ?
#
loop_
_entity_poly.entity_id
_entity_poly.type
_entity_poly.pdbx_seq_one_letter_code
_entity_poly.pdbx_strand_id
1 'polypeptide(L)'
;IFVTDDPDASVDIQSLPGQRRWGVDRLEGFLGPLVQKGLRSVILFGVPLKCHKDERGTPADDPEGPVIQAVLKIRSLFPELYVAC
;
A
#
# COMPACT_ATOMS: atom_id res chain seq x y z
N ILE A 1 -0.46 4.69 4.24
CA ILE A 1 0.36 4.36 3.06
C ILE A 1 -0.58 4.29 1.87
N PHE A 2 -0.27 5.00 0.78
CA PHE A 2 -1.03 4.90 -0.46
C PHE A 2 -0.41 3.81 -1.34
N VAL A 3 -1.19 2.81 -1.73
CA VAL A 3 -0.74 1.68 -2.55
C VAL A 3 -1.50 1.63 -3.87
N THR A 4 -0.84 1.32 -4.97
CA THR A 4 -1.42 1.29 -6.34
C THR A 4 -1.21 -0.06 -7.04
N ASP A 5 -1.94 -0.30 -8.13
CA ASP A 5 -1.90 -1.57 -8.90
C ASP A 5 -0.66 -1.77 -9.77
N ASP A 6 0.26 -0.81 -9.79
CA ASP A 6 1.54 -0.93 -10.45
C ASP A 6 2.58 -1.39 -9.41
N PRO A 7 3.05 -2.64 -9.45
CA PRO A 7 3.91 -3.21 -8.41
C PRO A 7 5.22 -2.45 -8.20
N ASP A 8 5.72 -1.78 -9.23
CA ASP A 8 6.99 -1.05 -9.21
C ASP A 8 6.85 0.44 -8.92
N ALA A 9 5.62 0.94 -8.78
CA ALA A 9 5.33 2.37 -8.70
C ALA A 9 6.02 3.08 -7.52
N SER A 10 6.46 4.31 -7.81
CA SER A 10 6.91 5.27 -6.83
C SER A 10 6.57 6.68 -7.32
N VAL A 11 5.30 7.03 -7.21
CA VAL A 11 4.73 8.22 -7.86
C VAL A 11 4.44 9.30 -6.82
N ASP A 12 4.99 10.50 -7.03
CA ASP A 12 4.78 11.63 -6.13
C ASP A 12 3.31 12.11 -6.13
N ILE A 13 2.81 12.46 -4.95
CA ILE A 13 1.48 13.06 -4.77
C ILE A 13 1.68 14.57 -4.69
N GLN A 14 1.39 15.29 -5.78
CA GLN A 14 1.67 16.74 -5.88
C GLN A 14 1.05 17.58 -4.75
N SER A 15 -0.16 17.22 -4.30
CA SER A 15 -0.85 17.92 -3.21
C SER A 15 -0.34 17.56 -1.80
N LEU A 16 0.54 16.56 -1.68
CA LEU A 16 1.13 16.09 -0.43
C LEU A 16 2.66 15.99 -0.59
N PRO A 17 3.39 17.11 -0.49
CA PRO A 17 4.85 17.12 -0.66
C PRO A 17 5.55 16.08 0.22
N GLY A 18 6.46 15.31 -0.39
CA GLY A 18 7.19 14.22 0.27
C GLY A 18 6.41 12.91 0.40
N GLN A 19 5.16 12.85 -0.08
CA GLN A 19 4.35 11.63 -0.08
C GLN A 19 4.27 11.01 -1.48
N ARG A 20 4.20 9.69 -1.50
CA ARG A 20 4.17 8.87 -2.72
C ARG A 20 3.06 7.83 -2.67
N ARG A 21 2.60 7.43 -3.86
CA ARG A 21 1.90 6.17 -4.10
C ARG A 21 2.94 5.10 -4.41
N TRP A 22 2.85 3.99 -3.70
CA TRP A 22 3.81 2.91 -3.77
C TRP A 22 3.20 1.68 -4.45
N GLY A 23 4.00 1.03 -5.28
CA GLY A 23 3.75 -0.33 -5.70
C GLY A 23 4.16 -1.33 -4.62
N VAL A 24 3.54 -2.51 -4.63
CA VAL A 24 3.74 -3.56 -3.61
C VAL A 24 5.21 -4.00 -3.51
N ASP A 25 5.95 -4.05 -4.63
CA ASP A 25 7.34 -4.48 -4.65
C ASP A 25 8.30 -3.42 -4.09
N ARG A 26 7.86 -2.17 -3.97
CA ARG A 26 8.62 -1.08 -3.35
C ARG A 26 8.41 -0.95 -1.84
N LEU A 27 7.43 -1.68 -1.27
CA LEU A 27 7.06 -1.54 0.15
C LEU A 27 8.18 -1.97 1.10
N GLU A 28 8.98 -2.97 0.75
CA GLU A 28 10.10 -3.42 1.59
C GLU A 28 11.14 -2.32 1.78
N GLY A 29 11.60 -1.72 0.66
CA GLY A 29 12.59 -0.65 0.69
C GLY A 29 12.08 0.62 1.38
N PHE A 30 10.78 0.91 1.25
CA PHE A 30 10.15 2.06 1.91
C PHE A 30 9.96 1.85 3.42
N LEU A 31 9.40 0.71 3.82
CA LEU A 31 9.03 0.44 5.21
C LEU A 31 10.20 -0.08 6.05
N GLY A 32 11.13 -0.82 5.47
CA GLY A 32 12.24 -1.45 6.18
C GLY A 32 13.01 -0.47 7.09
N PRO A 33 13.49 0.68 6.58
CA PRO A 33 14.17 1.67 7.39
C PRO A 33 13.28 2.29 8.49
N LEU A 34 11.97 2.38 8.28
CA LEU A 34 11.03 2.96 9.25
C LEU A 34 10.73 1.96 10.38
N VAL A 35 10.57 0.68 10.04
CA VAL A 35 10.41 -0.40 11.02
C VAL A 35 11.66 -0.51 11.89
N GLN A 36 12.86 -0.44 11.31
CA GLN A 36 14.12 -0.39 12.07
C GLN A 36 14.21 0.81 13.02
N LYS A 37 13.60 1.95 12.66
CA LYS A 37 13.49 3.15 13.51
C LYS A 37 12.36 3.07 14.55
N GLY A 38 11.61 1.97 14.60
CA GLY A 38 10.59 1.73 15.61
C GLY A 38 9.15 2.01 15.16
N LEU A 39 8.86 2.13 13.85
CA LEU A 39 7.48 2.17 13.36
C LEU A 39 6.74 0.89 13.77
N ARG A 40 5.56 1.05 14.39
CA ARG A 40 4.76 -0.07 14.94
C ARG A 40 3.43 -0.31 14.24
N SER A 41 2.89 0.69 13.55
CA SER A 41 1.62 0.55 12.85
C SER A 41 1.57 1.37 11.56
N VAL A 42 0.77 0.88 10.61
CA VAL A 42 0.48 1.55 9.35
C VAL A 42 -1.00 1.43 9.04
N ILE A 43 -1.58 2.44 8.39
CA ILE A 43 -2.91 2.39 7.79
C ILE A 43 -2.77 2.37 6.27
N LEU A 44 -3.54 1.53 5.57
CA LEU A 44 -3.47 1.38 4.12
C LEU A 44 -4.60 2.11 3.41
N PHE A 45 -4.29 2.75 2.29
CA PHE A 45 -5.25 3.37 1.38
C PHE A 45 -4.96 2.89 -0.04
N GLY A 46 -5.91 2.15 -0.63
CA GLY A 46 -5.81 1.67 -2.00
C GLY A 46 -6.08 2.77 -3.01
N VAL A 47 -5.28 2.83 -4.06
CA VAL A 47 -5.46 3.71 -5.22
C VAL A 47 -5.55 2.83 -6.47
N PRO A 48 -6.72 2.20 -6.72
CA PRO A 48 -6.87 1.36 -7.89
C PRO A 48 -7.01 2.24 -9.15
N LEU A 49 -6.11 2.00 -10.10
CA LEU A 49 -5.99 2.67 -11.38
C LEU A 49 -6.41 1.75 -12.55
N LYS A 50 -6.31 0.42 -12.38
CA LYS A 50 -6.57 -0.57 -13.45
C LYS A 50 -7.97 -1.18 -13.39
N CYS A 51 -8.68 -1.08 -12.26
CA CYS A 51 -10.01 -1.66 -12.12
C CYS A 51 -11.11 -0.78 -12.74
N HIS A 52 -12.24 -1.39 -13.11
CA HIS A 52 -13.48 -0.66 -13.38
C HIS A 52 -14.13 -0.25 -12.07
N LYS A 53 -14.35 1.06 -11.87
CA LYS A 53 -15.05 1.59 -10.70
C LYS A 53 -16.55 1.57 -10.95
N ASP A 54 -17.32 1.02 -10.02
CA ASP A 54 -18.78 1.03 -10.05
C ASP A 54 -19.35 1.70 -8.80
N GLU A 55 -20.66 1.92 -8.82
CA GLU A 55 -21.40 2.61 -7.75
C GLU A 55 -21.43 1.82 -6.44
N ARG A 56 -21.22 0.50 -6.51
CA ARG A 56 -21.21 -0.39 -5.33
C ARG A 56 -19.82 -0.46 -4.69
N GLY A 57 -18.77 -0.10 -5.43
CA GLY A 57 -17.39 -0.34 -5.01
C GLY A 57 -17.02 -1.82 -5.06
N THR A 58 -17.54 -2.59 -6.02
CA THR A 58 -17.26 -4.03 -6.16
C THR A 58 -15.76 -4.39 -6.12
N PRO A 59 -14.81 -3.58 -6.63
CA PRO A 59 -13.38 -3.90 -6.53
C PRO A 59 -12.77 -3.72 -5.13
N ALA A 60 -13.52 -3.28 -4.12
CA ALA A 60 -12.96 -2.91 -2.82
C ALA A 60 -12.32 -4.09 -2.06
N ASP A 61 -12.81 -5.31 -2.27
CA ASP A 61 -12.34 -6.55 -1.66
C ASP A 61 -11.74 -7.53 -2.68
N ASP A 62 -11.33 -7.05 -3.86
CA ASP A 62 -10.62 -7.85 -4.87
C ASP A 62 -9.31 -8.41 -4.27
N PRO A 63 -9.11 -9.75 -4.24
CA PRO A 63 -7.88 -10.37 -3.76
C PRO A 63 -6.62 -9.87 -4.48
N GLU A 64 -6.75 -9.51 -5.75
CA GLU A 64 -5.66 -8.96 -6.57
C GLU A 64 -5.55 -7.43 -6.45
N GLY A 65 -6.43 -6.81 -5.67
CA GLY A 65 -6.44 -5.40 -5.38
C GLY A 65 -5.23 -4.93 -4.55
N PRO A 66 -4.89 -3.63 -4.65
CA PRO A 66 -3.62 -3.12 -4.14
C PRO A 66 -3.53 -3.17 -2.61
N VAL A 67 -4.66 -3.04 -1.90
CA VAL A 67 -4.71 -3.13 -0.44
C VAL A 67 -4.45 -4.56 0.02
N ILE A 68 -5.18 -5.54 -0.51
CA ILE A 68 -5.05 -6.93 -0.07
C ILE A 68 -3.64 -7.45 -0.37
N GLN A 69 -3.12 -7.18 -1.57
CA GLN A 69 -1.73 -7.53 -1.93
C GLN A 69 -0.70 -6.87 -1.00
N ALA A 70 -0.89 -5.59 -0.64
CA ALA A 70 -0.03 -4.92 0.33
C ALA A 70 -0.12 -5.52 1.74
N VAL A 71 -1.31 -5.88 2.23
CA VAL A 71 -1.48 -6.54 3.53
C VAL A 71 -0.68 -7.83 3.57
N LEU A 72 -0.82 -8.69 2.55
CA LEU A 72 -0.09 -9.96 2.46
C LEU A 72 1.42 -9.74 2.44
N LYS A 73 1.90 -8.82 1.60
CA LYS A 73 3.33 -8.49 1.50
C LYS A 73 3.89 -7.93 2.81
N ILE A 74 3.21 -6.97 3.42
CA ILE A 74 3.66 -6.32 4.67
C ILE A 74 3.71 -7.34 5.80
N ARG A 75 2.68 -8.19 5.96
CA ARG A 75 2.67 -9.23 7.00
C ARG A 75 3.76 -10.27 6.81
N SER A 76 4.12 -10.59 5.56
CA SER A 76 5.24 -11.49 5.27
C SER A 76 6.60 -10.87 5.59
N LEU A 77 6.78 -9.58 5.34
CA LEU A 77 8.07 -8.89 5.54
C LEU A 77 8.27 -8.44 7.00
N PHE A 78 7.20 -7.97 7.64
CA PHE A 78 7.23 -7.34 8.96
C PHE A 78 6.10 -7.91 9.85
N PRO A 79 6.23 -9.15 10.34
CA PRO A 79 5.16 -9.83 11.09
C PRO A 79 4.66 -9.08 12.34
N GLU A 80 5.53 -8.29 12.96
CA GLU A 80 5.24 -7.50 14.16
C GLU A 80 4.63 -6.11 13.86
N LEU A 81 4.56 -5.70 12.59
CA LEU A 81 3.98 -4.42 12.19
C LEU A 81 2.45 -4.53 12.15
N TYR A 82 1.76 -3.71 12.93
CA TYR A 82 0.30 -3.67 12.91
C TYR A 82 -0.22 -3.02 11.63
N VAL A 83 -1.13 -3.70 10.92
CA VAL A 83 -1.71 -3.21 9.67
C VAL A 83 -3.19 -2.89 9.88
N ALA A 84 -3.54 -1.61 9.79
CA ALA A 84 -4.92 -1.13 9.72
C ALA A 84 -5.36 -0.95 8.27
N CYS A 85 -6.62 -1.27 7.99
CA CYS A 85 -7.27 -1.14 6.69
C CYS A 85 -8.62 -0.45 6.86
#